data_AF-A0A6A6CH88-F1
#
_entry.id   AF-A0A6A6CH88-F1
#
_cell.length_a   1.000
_cell.length_b   1.000
_cell.length_c   1.000
_cell.angle_alpha   90.00
_cell.angle_beta   90.00
_cell.angle_gamma   90.00
#
_symmetry.space_group_name_H-M   'P 1'
#
loop_
_entity.id
_entity.type
_entity.pdbx_description
1 polymer ?
#
loop_
_entity_poly.entity_id
_entity_poly.type
_entity_poly.pdbx_seq_one_letter_code
_entity_poly.pdbx_strand_id
1 'polypeptide(L)'
;MTRGVLRFSIPDESIPAEERSLFATPQNKDFVPKEVELHDFCESSDVVQGPEGLHVQGFTYLRHKSKIIGSDQLFEGRNLDDIYLPEVERLMREVTGAKEVIVWSGVVRRKLPTHQENNPTVQHRKGGDLDKMIDSMPRDVPFIAGRDINRSVEPLRNVHIDFSNKGLRDTVRYCRHDFRKAGKAALDAEDAGSKNVPRYAAYSVWRPLVTVKRDPLAACDWRTVDQDGLYDADYRNPADNEKGEFMNNIRIFLPPKDDRQRWYYFSDQTPDDVLILKVGDTASDVDPEIASGCPHGSPMMLGTEGVEDPRQSIEVRVIAFW
;
A
#
# COMPACT_ATOMS: atom_id res chain seq x y z
N MET A 1 19.16 -18.64 8.05
CA MET A 1 18.33 -18.20 6.91
C MET A 1 16.92 -18.05 7.43
N THR A 2 16.36 -16.85 7.34
CA THR A 2 15.01 -16.54 7.83
C THR A 2 14.00 -16.94 6.76
N ARG A 3 12.89 -17.56 7.16
CA ARG A 3 11.82 -17.98 6.24
C ARG A 3 10.46 -17.54 6.78
N GLY A 4 9.54 -17.29 5.86
CA GLY A 4 8.16 -16.95 6.19
C GLY A 4 7.20 -17.41 5.12
N VAL A 5 5.91 -17.42 5.44
CA VAL A 5 4.85 -17.84 4.51
C VAL A 5 4.07 -16.62 4.03
N LEU A 6 4.14 -16.34 2.73
CA LEU A 6 3.31 -15.37 2.03
C LEU A 6 2.11 -16.06 1.36
N ARG A 7 1.06 -15.29 1.09
CA ARG A 7 -0.12 -15.79 0.36
C ARG A 7 -0.24 -15.12 -0.99
N PHE A 8 -0.42 -15.97 -2.00
CA PHE A 8 -0.74 -15.55 -3.36
C PHE A 8 -2.20 -15.88 -3.65
N SER A 9 -2.84 -15.04 -4.44
CA SER A 9 -4.29 -14.98 -4.57
C SER A 9 -4.72 -15.53 -5.92
N ILE A 10 -5.73 -16.40 -5.93
CA ILE A 10 -6.46 -16.77 -7.14
C ILE A 10 -7.82 -16.06 -7.07
N PRO A 11 -8.03 -14.96 -7.83
CA PRO A 11 -9.25 -14.18 -7.72
C PRO A 11 -10.48 -14.96 -8.22
N ASP A 12 -11.61 -14.74 -7.55
CA ASP A 12 -12.93 -15.18 -7.98
C ASP A 12 -13.61 -14.04 -8.76
N GLU A 13 -13.71 -14.22 -10.08
CA GLU A 13 -14.32 -13.26 -11.00
C GLU A 13 -15.84 -13.45 -11.16
N SER A 14 -16.46 -14.36 -10.40
CA SER A 14 -17.90 -14.62 -10.52
C SER A 14 -18.78 -13.41 -10.18
N ILE A 15 -18.25 -12.45 -9.41
CA ILE A 15 -18.94 -11.19 -9.09
C ILE A 15 -18.18 -10.02 -9.73
N PRO A 16 -18.79 -9.32 -10.70
CA PRO A 16 -18.15 -8.20 -11.38
C PRO A 16 -17.91 -7.03 -10.41
N ALA A 17 -16.95 -6.17 -10.73
CA ALA A 17 -16.52 -5.07 -9.85
C ALA A 17 -17.64 -4.09 -9.51
N GLU A 18 -18.55 -3.88 -10.44
CA GLU A 18 -19.71 -2.99 -10.34
C GLU A 18 -20.71 -3.46 -9.27
N GLU A 19 -20.70 -4.74 -8.93
CA GLU A 19 -21.60 -5.35 -7.93
C GLU A 19 -20.96 -5.54 -6.56
N ARG A 20 -19.65 -5.34 -6.45
CA ARG A 20 -18.88 -5.39 -5.18
C ARG A 20 -18.98 -4.04 -4.47
N SER A 21 -18.80 -3.99 -3.15
CA SER A 21 -18.76 -2.72 -2.39
C SER A 21 -17.58 -1.83 -2.81
N LEU A 22 -17.62 -0.55 -2.40
CA LEU A 22 -16.47 0.35 -2.43
C LEU A 22 -15.27 -0.30 -1.71
N PHE A 23 -14.08 -0.17 -2.31
CA PHE A 23 -12.82 -0.77 -1.87
C PHE A 23 -12.77 -2.31 -1.87
N ALA A 24 -13.84 -3.00 -2.30
CA ALA A 24 -13.85 -4.46 -2.32
C ALA A 24 -13.22 -5.00 -3.60
N THR A 25 -12.06 -5.65 -3.45
CA THR A 25 -11.41 -6.45 -4.49
C THR A 25 -12.19 -7.76 -4.75
N PRO A 26 -11.87 -8.52 -5.81
CA PRO A 26 -12.42 -9.86 -5.96
C PRO A 26 -12.14 -10.68 -4.70
N GLN A 27 -13.08 -11.54 -4.34
CA GLN A 27 -12.79 -12.57 -3.34
C GLN A 27 -11.72 -13.52 -3.89
N ASN A 28 -11.13 -14.31 -3.01
CA ASN A 28 -10.20 -15.34 -3.43
C ASN A 28 -10.97 -16.65 -3.60
N LYS A 29 -10.94 -17.19 -4.82
CA LYS A 29 -11.37 -18.55 -5.09
C LYS A 29 -10.49 -19.54 -4.32
N ASP A 30 -9.21 -19.22 -4.23
CA ASP A 30 -8.21 -19.97 -3.47
C ASP A 30 -7.05 -19.07 -3.05
N PHE A 31 -6.29 -19.50 -2.04
CA PHE A 31 -5.04 -18.90 -1.62
C PHE A 31 -3.93 -19.95 -1.69
N VAL A 32 -2.82 -19.59 -2.31
CA VAL A 32 -1.64 -20.45 -2.34
C VAL A 32 -0.61 -19.91 -1.34
N PRO A 33 -0.49 -20.54 -0.15
CA PRO A 33 0.61 -20.23 0.76
C PRO A 33 1.92 -20.70 0.14
N LYS A 34 2.93 -19.83 0.11
CA LYS A 34 4.27 -20.15 -0.37
C LYS A 34 5.28 -19.75 0.70
N GLU A 35 6.12 -20.70 1.09
CA GLU A 35 7.27 -20.43 1.93
C GLU A 35 8.33 -19.72 1.09
N VAL A 36 8.80 -18.57 1.56
CA VAL A 36 9.81 -17.75 0.90
C VAL A 36 11.01 -17.56 1.81
N GLU A 37 12.18 -17.44 1.20
CA GLU A 37 13.36 -16.92 1.88
C GLU A 37 13.19 -15.42 2.12
N LEU A 38 13.49 -14.97 3.34
CA LEU A 38 13.44 -13.57 3.71
C LEU A 38 14.85 -13.06 4.01
N HIS A 39 15.29 -12.10 3.20
CA HIS A 39 16.58 -11.44 3.34
C HIS A 39 16.44 -10.22 4.26
N ASP A 40 17.35 -10.07 5.22
CA ASP A 40 17.38 -8.84 6.03
C ASP A 40 17.92 -7.69 5.19
N PHE A 41 17.12 -6.63 5.05
CA PHE A 41 17.48 -5.44 4.30
C PHE A 41 18.78 -4.79 4.78
N CYS A 42 19.06 -4.81 6.09
CA CYS A 42 20.26 -4.21 6.67
C CYS A 42 21.54 -4.98 6.33
N GLU A 43 21.42 -6.29 6.13
CA GLU A 43 22.55 -7.19 5.87
C GLU A 43 22.75 -7.47 4.38
N SER A 44 21.80 -7.04 3.54
CA SER A 44 21.76 -7.36 2.12
C SER A 44 22.59 -6.38 1.27
N SER A 45 23.56 -6.92 0.53
CA SER A 45 24.32 -6.19 -0.50
C SER A 45 23.56 -6.02 -1.82
N ASP A 46 22.52 -6.82 -2.05
CA ASP A 46 21.85 -6.94 -3.36
C ASP A 46 20.76 -5.87 -3.58
N VAL A 47 20.47 -5.09 -2.54
CA VAL A 47 19.42 -4.07 -2.51
C VAL A 47 20.04 -2.68 -2.41
N VAL A 48 19.54 -1.74 -3.20
CA VAL A 48 20.05 -0.36 -3.18
C VAL A 48 19.55 0.35 -1.94
N GLN A 49 20.46 0.87 -1.14
CA GLN A 49 20.14 1.59 0.09
C GLN A 49 19.75 3.04 -0.22
N GLY A 50 18.82 3.59 0.57
CA GLY A 50 18.40 4.98 0.45
C GLY A 50 17.34 5.23 -0.65
N PRO A 51 17.00 6.50 -0.92
CA PRO A 51 15.87 6.86 -1.79
C PRO A 51 15.92 6.26 -3.20
N GLU A 52 17.11 6.07 -3.77
CA GLU A 52 17.30 5.44 -5.09
C GLU A 52 16.74 4.01 -5.16
N GLY A 53 16.63 3.34 -4.02
CA GLY A 53 15.98 2.03 -3.92
C GLY A 53 14.52 2.03 -4.37
N LEU A 54 13.83 3.17 -4.26
CA LEU A 54 12.47 3.33 -4.78
C LEU A 54 12.42 3.26 -6.30
N HIS A 55 13.46 3.72 -7.00
CA HIS A 55 13.56 3.61 -8.45
C HIS A 55 14.00 2.23 -8.89
N VAL A 56 14.95 1.62 -8.18
CA VAL A 56 15.56 0.34 -8.59
C VAL A 56 14.70 -0.86 -8.23
N GLN A 57 14.47 -1.10 -6.93
CA GLN A 57 13.73 -2.28 -6.45
C GLN A 57 12.30 -1.98 -6.00
N GLY A 58 11.89 -0.71 -5.99
CA GLY A 58 10.54 -0.27 -5.62
C GLY A 58 10.34 -0.01 -4.12
N PHE A 59 11.36 -0.18 -3.27
CA PHE A 59 11.25 0.06 -1.84
C PHE A 59 12.58 0.50 -1.21
N THR A 60 12.50 1.14 -0.05
CA THR A 60 13.66 1.41 0.81
C THR A 60 13.24 1.45 2.27
N TYR A 61 14.20 1.23 3.16
CA TYR A 61 14.06 1.61 4.57
C TYR A 61 14.87 2.88 4.84
N LEU A 62 14.35 3.76 5.68
CA LEU A 62 15.01 4.99 6.09
C LEU A 62 14.82 5.24 7.59
N ARG A 63 15.84 5.81 8.21
CA ARG A 63 15.76 6.30 9.59
C ARG A 63 15.05 7.65 9.61
N HIS A 64 13.94 7.75 10.35
CA HIS A 64 13.28 9.03 10.60
C HIS A 64 12.61 9.02 11.96
N LYS A 65 13.02 9.93 12.85
CA LYS A 65 12.41 10.09 14.18
C LYS A 65 11.16 10.96 14.10
N SER A 66 10.02 10.40 14.47
CA SER A 66 8.75 11.14 14.47
C SER A 66 8.65 12.07 15.67
N LYS A 67 7.89 13.17 15.52
CA LYS A 67 7.55 14.06 16.63
C LYS A 67 6.53 13.47 17.58
N ILE A 68 5.69 12.54 17.13
CA ILE A 68 4.51 12.08 17.88
C ILE A 68 4.39 10.56 18.03
N ILE A 69 5.05 9.79 17.15
CA ILE A 69 5.11 8.33 17.30
C ILE A 69 5.93 7.99 18.55
N GLY A 70 5.39 7.12 19.40
CA GLY A 70 5.92 6.81 20.73
C GLY A 70 5.30 7.64 21.85
N SER A 71 4.47 8.65 21.54
CA SER A 71 3.59 9.28 22.53
C SER A 71 2.26 8.54 22.65
N ASP A 72 1.63 8.63 23.82
CA ASP A 72 0.25 8.24 24.08
C ASP A 72 -0.79 9.15 23.37
N GLN A 73 -0.35 10.33 22.93
CA GLN A 73 -1.20 11.37 22.34
C GLN A 73 -1.48 11.18 20.84
N LEU A 74 -0.89 10.19 20.16
CA LEU A 74 -1.01 10.02 18.71
C LEU A 74 -2.47 9.99 18.23
N PHE A 75 -3.35 9.32 18.98
CA PHE A 75 -4.76 9.16 18.63
C PHE A 75 -5.69 10.14 19.36
N GLU A 76 -5.13 11.10 20.10
CA GLU A 76 -5.92 12.12 20.78
C GLU A 76 -6.32 13.24 19.81
N GLY A 77 -7.60 13.61 19.85
CA GLY A 77 -8.13 14.70 19.03
C GLY A 77 -7.80 14.54 17.54
N ARG A 78 -7.09 15.53 17.00
CA ARG A 78 -6.65 15.58 15.60
C ARG A 78 -5.13 15.42 15.45
N ASN A 79 -4.43 14.92 16.47
CA ASN A 79 -2.98 14.85 16.45
C ASN A 79 -2.42 14.02 15.28
N LEU A 80 -3.07 12.90 14.94
CA LEU A 80 -2.72 12.13 13.74
C LEU A 80 -2.83 13.00 12.48
N ASP A 81 -3.94 13.71 12.31
CA ASP A 81 -4.25 14.55 11.15
C ASP A 81 -3.37 15.80 11.05
N ASP A 82 -3.14 16.48 12.18
CA ASP A 82 -2.55 17.82 12.23
C ASP A 82 -1.03 17.79 12.47
N ILE A 83 -0.48 16.67 12.96
CA ILE A 83 0.94 16.50 13.27
C ILE A 83 1.57 15.40 12.41
N TYR A 84 1.03 14.18 12.45
CA TYR A 84 1.67 13.04 11.80
C TYR A 84 1.51 13.05 10.28
N LEU A 85 0.29 13.28 9.74
CA LEU A 85 0.09 13.32 8.29
C LEU A 85 0.97 14.41 7.61
N PRO A 86 1.05 15.66 8.11
CA PRO A 86 1.97 16.67 7.55
C PRO A 86 3.44 16.32 7.73
N GLU A 87 3.80 15.53 8.75
CA GLU A 87 5.16 15.00 8.90
C GLU A 87 5.50 14.00 7.80
N VAL A 88 4.58 13.10 7.46
CA VAL A 88 4.77 12.16 6.34
C VAL A 88 4.90 12.89 5.02
N GLU A 89 4.09 13.92 4.76
CA GLU A 89 4.21 14.70 3.51
C GLU A 89 5.58 15.38 3.40
N ARG A 90 6.09 15.98 4.49
CA ARG A 90 7.42 16.60 4.50
C ARG A 90 8.52 15.58 4.26
N LEU A 91 8.50 14.47 4.98
CA LEU A 91 9.45 13.36 4.79
C LEU A 91 9.46 12.91 3.33
N MET A 92 8.28 12.69 2.75
CA MET A 92 8.19 12.22 1.37
C MET A 92 8.62 13.26 0.35
N ARG A 93 8.43 14.56 0.58
CA ARG A 93 9.03 15.61 -0.27
C ARG A 93 10.55 15.56 -0.23
N GLU A 94 11.15 15.41 0.96
CA GLU A 94 12.60 15.32 1.13
C GLU A 94 13.19 14.06 0.47
N VAL A 95 12.53 12.91 0.63
CA VAL A 95 12.97 11.63 0.06
C VAL A 95 12.86 11.61 -1.46
N THR A 96 11.77 12.15 -2.01
CA THR A 96 11.45 11.98 -3.44
C THR A 96 11.84 13.17 -4.30
N GLY A 97 12.12 14.33 -3.70
CA GLY A 97 12.34 15.59 -4.41
C GLY A 97 11.08 16.14 -5.11
N ALA A 98 9.90 15.60 -4.81
CA ALA A 98 8.65 16.05 -5.39
C ALA A 98 8.30 17.48 -4.96
N LYS A 99 7.70 18.25 -5.88
CA LYS A 99 7.25 19.62 -5.61
C LYS A 99 6.05 19.65 -4.67
N GLU A 100 5.17 18.67 -4.84
CA GLU A 100 3.97 18.53 -4.04
C GLU A 100 3.79 17.06 -3.65
N VAL A 101 3.41 16.82 -2.40
CA VAL A 101 3.06 15.51 -1.87
C VAL A 101 1.80 15.67 -1.06
N ILE A 102 0.78 14.87 -1.35
CA ILE A 102 -0.54 14.92 -0.73
C ILE A 102 -0.85 13.56 -0.12
N VAL A 103 -1.31 13.53 1.14
CA VAL A 103 -1.82 12.30 1.76
C VAL A 103 -3.12 11.85 1.11
N TRP A 104 -3.13 10.58 0.68
CA TRP A 104 -4.32 9.92 0.16
C TRP A 104 -5.16 9.26 1.25
N SER A 105 -4.56 8.32 1.98
CA SER A 105 -5.25 7.49 2.94
C SER A 105 -4.26 6.91 3.95
N GLY A 106 -4.76 6.16 4.92
CA GLY A 106 -3.90 5.44 5.85
C GLY A 106 -4.63 4.34 6.60
N VAL A 107 -3.84 3.47 7.22
CA VAL A 107 -4.34 2.29 7.93
C VAL A 107 -3.53 2.07 9.19
N VAL A 108 -4.21 2.04 10.33
CA VAL A 108 -3.63 1.69 11.61
C VAL A 108 -3.94 0.24 11.93
N ARG A 109 -2.92 -0.53 12.29
CA ARG A 109 -3.01 -1.95 12.64
C ARG A 109 -2.46 -2.16 14.03
N ARG A 110 -3.28 -2.71 14.93
CA ARG A 110 -2.96 -2.97 16.35
C ARG A 110 -3.65 -4.23 16.89
N LYS A 111 -4.16 -5.09 16.00
CA LYS A 111 -4.88 -6.32 16.35
C LYS A 111 -4.14 -7.54 15.84
N LEU A 112 -4.30 -8.65 16.57
CA LEU A 112 -3.86 -9.96 16.10
C LEU A 112 -4.65 -10.36 14.85
N PRO A 113 -4.04 -11.13 13.94
CA PRO A 113 -4.76 -11.81 12.87
C PRO A 113 -5.84 -12.71 13.47
N THR A 114 -7.08 -12.55 13.02
CA THR A 114 -8.25 -13.33 13.50
C THR A 114 -8.70 -14.38 12.50
N HIS A 115 -7.91 -14.60 11.44
CA HIS A 115 -8.25 -15.46 10.30
C HIS A 115 -9.52 -15.02 9.53
N GLN A 116 -9.95 -13.75 9.63
CA GLN A 116 -11.12 -13.27 8.90
C GLN A 116 -10.90 -13.21 7.39
N GLU A 117 -9.67 -12.92 6.95
CA GLU A 117 -9.22 -13.06 5.55
C GLU A 117 -9.46 -14.47 4.96
N ASN A 118 -9.63 -15.50 5.80
CA ASN A 118 -9.92 -16.87 5.38
C ASN A 118 -11.42 -17.21 5.34
N ASN A 119 -12.33 -16.23 5.50
CA ASN A 119 -13.77 -16.51 5.42
C ASN A 119 -14.32 -16.22 4.00
N PRO A 120 -14.40 -17.22 3.10
CA PRO A 120 -14.91 -17.03 1.73
C PRO A 120 -16.39 -16.61 1.70
N THR A 121 -17.11 -16.70 2.83
CA THR A 121 -18.55 -16.38 2.88
C THR A 121 -18.88 -14.90 3.10
N VAL A 122 -17.89 -14.04 3.42
CA VAL A 122 -18.13 -12.62 3.64
C VAL A 122 -18.01 -11.85 2.32
N GLN A 123 -19.15 -11.66 1.64
CA GLN A 123 -19.22 -10.89 0.40
C GLN A 123 -19.65 -9.45 0.68
N HIS A 124 -18.76 -8.49 0.38
CA HIS A 124 -19.09 -7.07 0.40
C HIS A 124 -19.75 -6.69 -0.94
N ARG A 125 -21.08 -6.58 -0.94
CA ARG A 125 -21.89 -6.21 -2.12
C ARG A 125 -22.21 -4.73 -2.17
N LYS A 126 -22.38 -4.20 -3.38
CA LYS A 126 -22.79 -2.81 -3.62
C LYS A 126 -24.06 -2.46 -2.83
N GLY A 127 -24.05 -1.28 -2.19
CA GLY A 127 -25.13 -0.82 -1.31
C GLY A 127 -25.13 -1.44 0.09
N GLY A 128 -24.15 -2.31 0.40
CA GLY A 128 -23.93 -2.87 1.73
C GLY A 128 -23.43 -1.83 2.75
N ASP A 129 -23.14 -2.28 3.96
CA ASP A 129 -22.78 -1.39 5.07
C ASP A 129 -21.45 -0.66 4.86
N LEU A 130 -20.53 -1.24 4.09
CA LEU A 130 -19.28 -0.59 3.71
C LEU A 130 -19.54 0.63 2.82
N ASP A 131 -20.39 0.51 1.79
CA ASP A 131 -20.77 1.63 0.92
C ASP A 131 -21.41 2.76 1.74
N LYS A 132 -22.40 2.42 2.59
CA LYS A 132 -23.07 3.40 3.46
C LYS A 132 -22.10 4.12 4.39
N MET A 133 -21.15 3.38 4.96
CA MET A 133 -20.11 3.95 5.83
C MET A 133 -19.23 4.93 5.04
N ILE A 134 -18.74 4.53 3.87
CA ILE A 134 -17.88 5.37 3.04
C ILE A 134 -18.63 6.60 2.52
N ASP A 135 -19.90 6.49 2.17
CA ASP A 135 -20.73 7.62 1.72
C ASP A 135 -21.02 8.62 2.83
N SER A 136 -20.97 8.21 4.09
CA SER A 136 -21.12 9.11 5.24
C SER A 136 -19.84 9.90 5.59
N MET A 137 -18.70 9.56 4.98
CA MET A 137 -17.41 10.18 5.28
C MET A 137 -17.18 11.44 4.42
N PRO A 138 -16.47 12.46 4.95
CA PRO A 138 -16.04 13.59 4.14
C PRO A 138 -15.14 13.09 2.99
N ARG A 139 -15.36 13.63 1.78
CA ARG A 139 -14.64 13.22 0.57
C ARG A 139 -13.33 13.97 0.36
N ASP A 140 -13.17 15.11 1.01
CA ASP A 140 -12.06 16.06 0.85
C ASP A 140 -10.93 15.87 1.88
N VAL A 141 -11.02 14.84 2.74
CA VAL A 141 -10.01 14.53 3.75
C VAL A 141 -9.47 13.11 3.59
N PRO A 142 -8.22 12.84 4.00
CA PRO A 142 -7.68 11.49 3.98
C PRO A 142 -8.49 10.54 4.88
N PHE A 143 -8.93 9.42 4.31
CA PHE A 143 -9.53 8.34 5.10
C PHE A 143 -8.44 7.52 5.81
N ILE A 144 -8.48 7.49 7.14
CA ILE A 144 -7.55 6.70 7.96
C ILE A 144 -8.33 5.62 8.72
N ALA A 145 -8.20 4.37 8.27
CA ALA A 145 -8.81 3.22 8.93
C ALA A 145 -8.08 2.84 10.24
N GLY A 146 -8.80 2.22 11.18
CA GLY A 146 -8.20 1.63 12.39
C GLY A 146 -7.82 2.60 13.52
N ARG A 147 -8.26 3.86 13.45
CA ARG A 147 -8.10 4.84 14.56
C ARG A 147 -8.71 4.34 15.86
N ASP A 148 -9.92 3.81 15.78
CA ASP A 148 -10.54 3.05 16.87
C ASP A 148 -9.97 1.64 16.87
N ILE A 149 -9.45 1.20 18.02
CA ILE A 149 -8.90 -0.15 18.18
C ILE A 149 -9.93 -1.21 17.81
N ASN A 150 -11.22 -0.98 18.09
CA ASN A 150 -12.30 -1.92 17.76
C ASN A 150 -12.48 -2.07 16.25
N ARG A 151 -12.05 -1.08 15.46
CA ARG A 151 -12.09 -1.05 13.99
C ARG A 151 -10.71 -1.20 13.34
N SER A 152 -9.67 -1.53 14.11
CA SER A 152 -8.34 -1.85 13.57
C SER A 152 -8.43 -3.07 12.65
N VAL A 153 -7.68 -3.03 11.55
CA VAL A 153 -7.61 -4.12 10.58
C VAL A 153 -6.44 -5.06 10.91
N GLU A 154 -6.56 -6.33 10.51
CA GLU A 154 -5.51 -7.35 10.67
C GLU A 154 -4.37 -7.15 9.68
N PRO A 155 -3.15 -7.68 9.92
CA PRO A 155 -2.08 -7.67 8.92
C PRO A 155 -2.50 -8.37 7.61
N LEU A 156 -2.38 -7.68 6.48
CA LEU A 156 -2.73 -8.24 5.17
C LEU A 156 -1.65 -9.21 4.70
N ARG A 157 -2.01 -10.49 4.60
CA ARG A 157 -1.07 -11.56 4.23
C ARG A 157 -0.91 -11.75 2.72
N ASN A 158 -1.90 -11.30 1.96
CA ASN A 158 -1.92 -11.44 0.52
C ASN A 158 -0.96 -10.45 -0.13
N VAL A 159 -0.18 -10.95 -1.08
CA VAL A 159 0.76 -10.12 -1.85
C VAL A 159 -0.01 -9.23 -2.82
N HIS A 160 0.27 -7.93 -2.78
CA HIS A 160 -0.38 -6.92 -3.63
C HIS A 160 0.53 -5.72 -3.90
N ILE A 161 0.08 -4.87 -4.83
CA ILE A 161 0.49 -3.47 -5.00
C ILE A 161 -0.79 -2.64 -5.12
N ASP A 162 -0.93 -1.59 -4.32
CA ASP A 162 -2.17 -0.81 -4.15
C ASP A 162 -2.70 -0.18 -5.45
N PHE A 163 -1.82 0.10 -6.41
CA PHE A 163 -2.22 0.56 -7.74
C PHE A 163 -1.54 -0.22 -8.87
N SER A 164 -2.26 -0.37 -9.97
CA SER A 164 -1.63 -0.34 -11.29
C SER A 164 -1.39 1.10 -11.73
N ASN A 165 -0.53 1.32 -12.72
CA ASN A 165 -0.33 2.67 -13.24
C ASN A 165 -1.64 3.29 -13.77
N LYS A 166 -2.53 2.49 -14.36
CA LYS A 166 -3.89 2.94 -14.73
C LYS A 166 -4.67 3.39 -13.49
N GLY A 167 -4.70 2.58 -12.43
CA GLY A 167 -5.39 2.91 -11.19
C GLY A 167 -4.88 4.20 -10.53
N LEU A 168 -3.57 4.44 -10.60
CA LEU A 168 -2.96 5.70 -10.14
C LEU A 168 -3.50 6.90 -10.94
N ARG A 169 -3.56 6.82 -12.28
CA ARG A 169 -4.12 7.91 -13.11
C ARG A 169 -5.58 8.20 -12.76
N ASP A 170 -6.38 7.15 -12.69
CA ASP A 170 -7.81 7.27 -12.38
C ASP A 170 -8.02 7.88 -10.98
N THR A 171 -7.16 7.52 -10.02
CA THR A 171 -7.17 8.10 -8.67
C THR A 171 -6.86 9.59 -8.70
N VAL A 172 -5.81 10.01 -9.40
CA VAL A 172 -5.45 11.43 -9.53
C VAL A 172 -6.56 12.21 -10.23
N ARG A 173 -7.22 11.60 -11.22
CA ARG A 173 -8.25 12.25 -12.02
C ARG A 173 -9.60 12.39 -11.31
N TYR A 174 -10.02 11.36 -10.57
CA TYR A 174 -11.40 11.24 -10.10
C TYR A 174 -11.58 11.19 -8.58
N CYS A 175 -10.57 10.73 -7.82
CA CYS A 175 -10.78 10.44 -6.40
C CYS A 175 -11.03 11.71 -5.59
N ARG A 176 -10.16 12.72 -5.72
CA ARG A 176 -10.22 13.98 -4.97
C ARG A 176 -9.82 15.19 -5.82
N HIS A 177 -10.43 16.34 -5.54
CA HIS A 177 -10.15 17.60 -6.21
C HIS A 177 -8.68 18.05 -6.11
N ASP A 178 -8.07 17.89 -4.94
CA ASP A 178 -6.69 18.33 -4.70
C ASP A 178 -5.67 17.50 -5.49
N PHE A 179 -5.88 16.19 -5.63
CA PHE A 179 -5.06 15.37 -6.54
C PHE A 179 -5.19 15.84 -7.99
N ARG A 180 -6.43 16.08 -8.45
CA ARG A 180 -6.67 16.57 -9.82
C ARG A 180 -6.02 17.92 -10.06
N LYS A 181 -6.03 18.79 -9.05
CA LYS A 181 -5.38 20.10 -9.11
C LYS A 181 -3.85 19.99 -9.19
N ALA A 182 -3.23 19.18 -8.32
CA ALA A 182 -1.78 18.98 -8.31
C ALA A 182 -1.30 18.25 -9.58
N GLY A 183 -2.05 17.26 -10.04
CA GLY A 183 -1.77 16.49 -11.26
C GLY A 183 -2.18 17.17 -12.56
N LYS A 184 -2.74 18.39 -12.54
CA LYS A 184 -3.39 19.00 -13.71
C LYS A 184 -2.49 19.02 -14.96
N ALA A 185 -1.22 19.43 -14.80
CA ALA A 185 -0.29 19.50 -15.92
C ALA A 185 0.00 18.12 -16.53
N ALA A 186 0.06 17.07 -15.70
CA ALA A 186 0.22 15.71 -16.15
C ALA A 186 -1.03 15.21 -16.88
N LEU A 187 -2.21 15.40 -16.27
CA LEU A 187 -3.48 14.99 -16.86
C LEU A 187 -3.76 15.69 -18.20
N ASP A 188 -3.53 17.00 -18.30
CA ASP A 188 -3.69 17.75 -19.55
C ASP A 188 -2.73 17.22 -20.64
N ALA A 189 -1.49 16.90 -20.27
CA ALA A 189 -0.50 16.35 -21.19
C ALA A 189 -0.86 14.94 -21.66
N GLU A 190 -1.38 14.08 -20.77
CA GLU A 190 -1.90 12.76 -21.10
C GLU A 190 -3.10 12.85 -22.05
N ASP A 191 -4.07 13.73 -21.77
CA ASP A 191 -5.26 13.94 -22.60
C ASP A 191 -4.90 14.46 -24.00
N ALA A 192 -3.82 15.23 -24.11
CA ALA A 192 -3.27 15.69 -25.37
C ALA A 192 -2.40 14.64 -26.11
N GLY A 193 -2.15 13.47 -25.51
CA GLY A 193 -1.27 12.44 -26.07
C GLY A 193 0.21 12.86 -26.12
N SER A 194 0.64 13.73 -25.20
CA SER A 194 2.03 14.19 -25.10
C SER A 194 2.98 13.03 -24.79
N LYS A 195 4.18 13.07 -25.36
CA LYS A 195 5.29 12.19 -24.97
C LYS A 195 6.00 12.64 -23.69
N ASN A 196 5.86 13.91 -23.35
CA ASN A 196 6.46 14.53 -22.17
C ASN A 196 5.34 14.81 -21.17
N VAL A 197 5.04 13.80 -20.35
CA VAL A 197 4.05 13.90 -19.28
C VAL A 197 4.80 14.11 -17.96
N PRO A 198 4.51 15.18 -17.20
CA PRO A 198 5.02 15.34 -15.84
C PRO A 198 4.77 14.10 -14.98
N ARG A 199 5.81 13.65 -14.27
CA ARG A 199 5.75 12.44 -13.44
C ARG A 199 4.85 12.68 -12.22
N TYR A 200 4.10 11.66 -11.87
CA TYR A 200 3.53 11.47 -10.54
C TYR A 200 3.59 10.00 -10.13
N ALA A 201 3.71 9.77 -8.82
CA ALA A 201 3.91 8.44 -8.24
C ALA A 201 3.19 8.35 -6.89
N ALA A 202 2.77 7.14 -6.53
CA ALA A 202 2.18 6.84 -5.24
C ALA A 202 3.12 6.00 -4.39
N TYR A 203 3.14 6.30 -3.10
CA TYR A 203 3.96 5.61 -2.11
C TYR A 203 3.15 5.23 -0.88
N SER A 204 3.48 4.09 -0.29
CA SER A 204 3.03 3.71 1.04
C SER A 204 4.17 3.91 2.03
N VAL A 205 3.96 4.74 3.04
CA VAL A 205 4.89 5.02 4.13
C VAL A 205 4.44 4.24 5.35
N TRP A 206 5.17 3.19 5.64
CA TRP A 206 4.85 2.29 6.73
C TRP A 206 5.81 2.48 7.90
N ARG A 207 5.22 2.64 9.09
CA ARG A 207 5.96 2.90 10.32
C ARG A 207 5.44 2.04 11.47
N PRO A 208 6.31 1.33 12.21
CA PRO A 208 5.92 0.70 13.47
C PRO A 208 5.53 1.74 14.53
N LEU A 209 4.57 1.41 15.40
CA LEU A 209 4.30 2.17 16.62
C LEU A 209 5.11 1.65 17.81
N VAL A 210 5.51 0.39 17.74
CA VAL A 210 6.40 -0.31 18.68
C VAL A 210 7.35 -1.19 17.88
N THR A 211 8.44 -1.67 18.48
CA THR A 211 9.35 -2.61 17.80
C THR A 211 8.59 -3.85 17.31
N VAL A 212 8.79 -4.20 16.03
CA VAL A 212 8.13 -5.34 15.40
C VAL A 212 8.69 -6.65 15.94
N LYS A 213 7.80 -7.52 16.43
CA LYS A 213 8.16 -8.86 16.95
C LYS A 213 7.50 -10.02 16.20
N ARG A 214 6.44 -9.74 15.43
CA ARG A 214 5.74 -10.71 14.58
C ARG A 214 5.10 -10.03 13.39
N ASP A 215 4.75 -10.83 12.38
CA ASP A 215 4.06 -10.41 11.16
C ASP A 215 4.71 -9.15 10.54
N PRO A 216 6.04 -9.12 10.23
CA PRO A 216 6.66 -7.95 9.61
C PRO A 216 6.02 -7.64 8.25
N LEU A 217 6.37 -6.51 7.64
CA LEU A 217 6.17 -6.36 6.20
C LEU A 217 7.38 -6.92 5.47
N ALA A 218 7.10 -7.68 4.42
CA ALA A 218 8.08 -8.08 3.43
C ALA A 218 7.80 -7.38 2.10
N ALA A 219 8.88 -6.94 1.46
CA ALA A 219 8.89 -6.23 0.19
C ALA A 219 9.64 -7.08 -0.85
N CYS A 220 9.06 -7.26 -2.02
CA CYS A 220 9.69 -7.97 -3.13
C CYS A 220 10.46 -6.99 -4.00
N ASP A 221 11.69 -7.35 -4.37
CA ASP A 221 12.47 -6.61 -5.35
C ASP A 221 11.82 -6.70 -6.73
N TRP A 222 11.36 -5.54 -7.23
CA TRP A 222 10.68 -5.41 -8.52
C TRP A 222 11.42 -6.10 -9.67
N ARG A 223 12.75 -6.09 -9.68
CA ARG A 223 13.60 -6.68 -10.73
C ARG A 223 13.48 -8.20 -10.80
N THR A 224 12.98 -8.82 -9.74
CA THR A 224 12.83 -10.27 -9.59
C THR A 224 11.37 -10.75 -9.68
N VAL A 225 10.44 -9.81 -9.93
CA VAL A 225 9.01 -10.11 -9.95
C VAL A 225 8.64 -10.95 -11.16
N ASP A 226 7.74 -11.91 -10.93
CA ASP A 226 7.10 -12.67 -12.00
C ASP A 226 6.04 -11.83 -12.69
N GLN A 227 6.42 -11.18 -13.80
CA GLN A 227 5.55 -10.27 -14.56
C GLN A 227 4.27 -10.95 -15.07
N ASP A 228 4.33 -12.27 -15.35
CA ASP A 228 3.16 -13.06 -15.76
C ASP A 228 2.17 -13.31 -14.61
N GLY A 229 2.61 -13.10 -13.36
CA GLY A 229 1.80 -13.29 -12.17
C GLY A 229 1.04 -12.04 -11.73
N LEU A 230 1.23 -10.89 -12.42
CA LEU A 230 0.50 -9.67 -12.12
C LEU A 230 -0.92 -9.77 -12.66
N TYR A 231 -1.88 -9.59 -11.75
CA TYR A 231 -3.30 -9.57 -12.06
C TYR A 231 -3.88 -8.22 -11.63
N ASP A 232 -4.25 -7.41 -12.61
CA ASP A 232 -4.91 -6.12 -12.42
C ASP A 232 -6.40 -6.37 -12.09
N ALA A 233 -6.77 -6.23 -10.83
CA ALA A 233 -8.13 -6.43 -10.33
C ALA A 233 -8.89 -5.11 -10.18
N ASP A 234 -10.03 -5.00 -10.87
CA ASP A 234 -10.89 -3.83 -10.78
C ASP A 234 -11.68 -3.81 -9.46
N TYR A 235 -11.89 -2.62 -8.92
CA TYR A 235 -12.72 -2.36 -7.74
C TYR A 235 -13.30 -0.94 -7.78
N ARG A 236 -14.44 -0.73 -7.11
CA ARG A 236 -15.06 0.59 -7.01
C ARG A 236 -14.35 1.44 -5.96
N ASN A 237 -14.10 2.71 -6.26
CA ASN A 237 -13.49 3.67 -5.34
C ASN A 237 -14.34 4.96 -5.32
N PRO A 238 -14.56 5.62 -4.16
CA PRO A 238 -15.26 6.90 -4.11
C PRO A 238 -14.59 7.97 -4.98
N ALA A 239 -15.42 8.82 -5.57
CA ALA A 239 -15.00 9.91 -6.43
C ALA A 239 -15.60 11.24 -5.99
N ASP A 240 -14.87 12.31 -6.28
CA ASP A 240 -15.39 13.68 -6.29
C ASP A 240 -15.87 14.04 -7.71
N ASN A 241 -16.92 13.35 -8.16
CA ASN A 241 -17.56 13.53 -9.47
C ASN A 241 -19.08 13.31 -9.38
N GLU A 242 -19.81 13.55 -10.48
CA GLU A 242 -21.29 13.41 -10.52
C GLU A 242 -21.81 12.02 -10.18
N LYS A 243 -21.01 10.97 -10.43
CA LYS A 243 -21.37 9.57 -10.13
C LYS A 243 -21.07 9.18 -8.68
N GLY A 244 -20.26 9.97 -7.96
CA GLY A 244 -19.78 9.68 -6.60
C GLY A 244 -18.79 8.53 -6.49
N GLU A 245 -18.47 7.84 -7.59
CA GLU A 245 -17.55 6.71 -7.66
C GLU A 245 -16.88 6.58 -9.03
N PHE A 246 -15.79 5.82 -9.08
CA PHE A 246 -15.10 5.42 -10.31
C PHE A 246 -14.56 3.98 -10.19
N MET A 247 -14.26 3.36 -11.33
CA MET A 247 -13.58 2.07 -11.34
C MET A 247 -12.07 2.29 -11.25
N ASN A 248 -11.46 1.67 -10.25
CA ASN A 248 -10.04 1.71 -9.99
C ASN A 248 -9.45 0.30 -10.09
N ASN A 249 -8.13 0.18 -10.04
CA ASN A 249 -7.43 -1.07 -10.25
C ASN A 249 -6.27 -1.25 -9.27
N ILE A 250 -6.21 -2.42 -8.65
CA ILE A 250 -5.16 -2.88 -7.75
C ILE A 250 -4.43 -4.06 -8.40
N ARG A 251 -3.13 -4.23 -8.12
CA ARG A 251 -2.38 -5.40 -8.58
C ARG A 251 -2.38 -6.48 -7.50
N ILE A 252 -2.99 -7.60 -7.82
CA ILE A 252 -2.96 -8.85 -7.06
C ILE A 252 -1.89 -9.76 -7.69
N PHE A 253 -1.28 -10.62 -6.87
CA PHE A 253 -0.25 -11.54 -7.33
C PHE A 253 -0.76 -12.98 -7.33
N LEU A 254 -0.82 -13.55 -8.53
CA LEU A 254 -1.06 -14.96 -8.75
C LEU A 254 0.11 -15.79 -8.20
N PRO A 255 -0.09 -17.09 -7.93
CA PRO A 255 0.99 -17.97 -7.49
C PRO A 255 2.16 -17.96 -8.48
N PRO A 256 3.39 -17.66 -8.03
CA PRO A 256 4.54 -17.53 -8.92
C PRO A 256 4.95 -18.89 -9.49
N LYS A 257 5.39 -18.89 -10.75
CA LYS A 257 5.76 -20.13 -11.48
C LYS A 257 7.09 -20.74 -11.01
N ASP A 258 7.94 -19.94 -10.39
CA ASP A 258 9.26 -20.32 -9.87
C ASP A 258 9.58 -19.56 -8.55
N ASP A 259 10.82 -19.72 -8.08
CA ASP A 259 11.32 -19.15 -6.82
C ASP A 259 12.29 -17.98 -7.06
N ARG A 260 12.21 -17.29 -8.20
CA ARG A 260 13.16 -16.21 -8.55
C ARG A 260 12.98 -14.94 -7.73
N GLN A 261 11.78 -14.73 -7.18
CA GLN A 261 11.41 -13.55 -6.40
C GLN A 261 12.28 -13.42 -5.15
N ARG A 262 12.85 -12.23 -4.92
CA ARG A 262 13.64 -11.91 -3.74
C ARG A 262 12.86 -11.03 -2.79
N TRP A 263 12.68 -11.53 -1.57
CA TRP A 263 11.86 -10.90 -0.53
C TRP A 263 12.74 -10.38 0.60
N TYR A 264 12.51 -9.12 0.97
CA TYR A 264 13.28 -8.43 1.99
C TYR A 264 12.37 -7.98 3.13
N TYR A 265 12.91 -8.03 4.35
CA TYR A 265 12.27 -7.48 5.54
C TYR A 265 13.32 -6.78 6.40
N PHE A 266 12.90 -6.14 7.48
CA PHE A 266 13.80 -5.51 8.43
C PHE A 266 13.67 -6.20 9.79
N SER A 267 14.75 -6.81 10.28
CA SER A 267 14.72 -7.45 11.61
C SER A 267 14.66 -6.42 12.72
N ASP A 268 13.87 -6.72 13.77
CA ASP A 268 13.70 -5.85 14.94
C ASP A 268 13.35 -4.38 14.59
N GLN A 269 12.59 -4.19 13.51
CA GLN A 269 12.23 -2.86 13.01
C GLN A 269 11.59 -2.00 14.11
N THR A 270 12.23 -0.87 14.41
CA THR A 270 11.80 0.07 15.46
C THR A 270 10.87 1.15 14.88
N PRO A 271 10.17 1.92 15.73
CA PRO A 271 9.33 3.04 15.25
C PRO A 271 10.06 4.10 14.44
N ASP A 272 11.39 4.15 14.50
CA ASP A 272 12.21 5.07 13.73
C ASP A 272 12.68 4.50 12.38
N ASP A 273 12.50 3.21 12.13
CA ASP A 273 12.86 2.55 10.89
C ASP A 273 11.64 2.50 9.97
N VAL A 274 11.59 3.41 9.00
CA VAL A 274 10.43 3.61 8.12
C VAL A 274 10.62 2.83 6.84
N LEU A 275 9.65 1.99 6.50
CA LEU A 275 9.57 1.35 5.19
C LEU A 275 8.81 2.28 4.24
N ILE A 276 9.39 2.57 3.08
CA ILE A 276 8.70 3.25 1.99
C ILE A 276 8.59 2.28 0.83
N LEU A 277 7.36 2.02 0.41
CA LEU A 277 7.02 1.20 -0.74
C LEU A 277 6.55 2.12 -1.85
N LYS A 278 7.06 1.95 -3.06
CA LYS A 278 6.44 2.49 -4.25
C LYS A 278 5.23 1.61 -4.59
N VAL A 279 4.08 2.23 -4.80
CA VAL A 279 2.83 1.52 -5.11
C VAL A 279 2.19 1.96 -6.43
N GLY A 280 2.91 2.75 -7.24
CA GLY A 280 2.57 3.15 -8.60
C GLY A 280 3.48 4.30 -9.05
N ASP A 281 3.92 4.33 -10.30
CA ASP A 281 4.81 5.38 -10.80
C ASP A 281 4.67 5.54 -12.31
N THR A 282 4.16 6.68 -12.75
CA THR A 282 3.94 6.96 -14.18
C THR A 282 5.24 7.01 -14.99
N ALA A 283 6.39 7.22 -14.36
CA ALA A 283 7.67 7.16 -15.05
C ALA A 283 8.01 5.75 -15.57
N SER A 284 7.47 4.70 -14.93
CA SER A 284 7.72 3.31 -15.36
C SER A 284 7.02 2.94 -16.67
N ASP A 285 6.08 3.76 -17.15
CA ASP A 285 5.47 3.55 -18.47
C ASP A 285 6.41 3.97 -19.62
N VAL A 286 7.41 4.79 -19.31
CA VAL A 286 8.38 5.32 -20.28
C VAL A 286 9.73 4.62 -20.13
N ASP A 287 10.16 4.41 -18.89
CA ASP A 287 11.44 3.77 -18.57
C ASP A 287 11.22 2.43 -17.85
N PRO A 288 11.46 1.29 -18.51
CA PRO A 288 11.26 -0.04 -17.93
C PRO A 288 12.23 -0.36 -16.79
N GLU A 289 13.33 0.39 -16.63
CA GLU A 289 14.27 0.23 -15.52
C GLU A 289 13.73 0.83 -14.22
N ILE A 290 12.71 1.71 -14.31
CA ILE A 290 12.04 2.25 -13.14
C ILE A 290 11.03 1.23 -12.62
N ALA A 291 11.19 0.82 -11.36
CA ALA A 291 10.22 -0.02 -10.69
C ALA A 291 8.81 0.59 -10.75
N SER A 292 7.84 -0.16 -11.27
CA SER A 292 6.44 0.27 -11.37
C SER A 292 5.74 0.24 -10.01
N GLY A 293 6.19 -0.61 -9.11
CA GLY A 293 5.73 -0.71 -7.73
C GLY A 293 6.54 -1.75 -6.96
N CYS A 294 6.08 -2.11 -5.76
CA CYS A 294 6.73 -3.11 -4.91
C CYS A 294 5.68 -4.09 -4.37
N PRO A 295 5.67 -5.35 -4.84
CA PRO A 295 4.82 -6.37 -4.28
C PRO A 295 5.17 -6.54 -2.81
N HIS A 296 4.17 -6.46 -1.95
CA HIS A 296 4.40 -6.54 -0.52
C HIS A 296 3.26 -7.28 0.18
N GLY A 297 3.57 -7.80 1.36
CA GLY A 297 2.64 -8.54 2.19
C GLY A 297 3.22 -8.78 3.58
N SER A 298 2.41 -9.35 4.46
CA SER A 298 2.84 -9.67 5.82
C SER A 298 3.04 -11.17 5.98
N PRO A 299 4.28 -11.69 5.85
CA PRO A 299 4.52 -13.11 5.98
C PRO A 299 4.27 -13.59 7.41
N MET A 300 3.77 -14.82 7.53
CA MET A 300 3.83 -15.53 8.80
C MET A 300 5.28 -16.02 9.01
N MET A 301 6.00 -15.42 9.94
CA MET A 301 7.38 -15.80 10.25
C MET A 301 7.38 -17.11 11.02
N LEU A 302 8.08 -18.11 10.49
CA LEU A 302 8.24 -19.39 11.17
C LEU A 302 8.97 -19.19 12.50
N GLY A 303 8.39 -19.67 13.60
CA GLY A 303 8.93 -19.51 14.96
C GLY A 303 8.39 -18.31 15.74
N THR A 304 7.45 -17.54 15.18
CA THR A 304 6.78 -16.42 15.89
C THR A 304 5.34 -16.74 16.31
N GLU A 305 4.91 -17.99 16.20
CA GLU A 305 3.53 -18.42 16.41
C GLU A 305 3.05 -18.16 17.84
N GLY A 306 3.95 -18.26 18.82
CA GLY A 306 3.66 -18.03 20.25
C GLY A 306 3.79 -16.59 20.74
N VAL A 307 4.10 -15.62 19.87
CA VAL A 307 4.22 -14.20 20.26
C VAL A 307 2.83 -13.59 20.42
N GLU A 308 2.38 -13.32 21.65
CA GLU A 308 1.00 -12.87 21.88
C GLU A 308 0.74 -11.41 21.49
N ASP A 309 1.76 -10.56 21.52
CA ASP A 309 1.60 -9.15 21.18
C ASP A 309 1.45 -8.93 19.66
N PRO A 310 0.40 -8.24 19.19
CA PRO A 310 0.24 -7.96 17.77
C PRO A 310 1.26 -6.93 17.28
N ARG A 311 1.56 -6.97 15.98
CA ARG A 311 2.20 -5.84 15.31
C ARG A 311 1.35 -4.58 15.50
N GLN A 312 2.00 -3.50 15.95
CA GLN A 312 1.41 -2.17 15.97
C GLN A 312 2.12 -1.27 14.97
N SER A 313 1.38 -0.73 14.01
CA SER A 313 1.93 0.06 12.91
C SER A 313 0.89 1.00 12.30
N ILE A 314 1.37 2.04 11.64
CA ILE A 314 0.59 2.92 10.78
C ILE A 314 1.17 2.93 9.38
N GLU A 315 0.28 2.81 8.41
CA GLU A 315 0.54 2.98 6.98
C GLU A 315 -0.08 4.31 6.55
N VAL A 316 0.66 5.16 5.85
CA VAL A 316 0.15 6.39 5.24
C VAL A 316 0.50 6.37 3.76
N ARG A 317 -0.51 6.41 2.90
CA ARG A 317 -0.33 6.46 1.46
C ARG A 317 -0.33 7.89 0.98
N VAL A 318 0.59 8.23 0.10
CA VAL A 318 0.75 9.58 -0.46
C VAL A 318 0.86 9.51 -1.97
N ILE A 319 0.53 10.61 -2.64
CA ILE A 319 0.80 10.83 -4.06
C ILE A 319 1.77 12.03 -4.17
N ALA A 320 2.83 11.84 -4.92
CA ALA A 320 3.89 12.80 -5.18
C ALA A 320 3.83 13.29 -6.63
N PHE A 321 4.03 14.60 -6.84
CA PHE A 321 3.94 15.27 -8.14
C PHE A 321 5.20 16.11 -8.41
N TRP A 322 5.73 16.04 -9.64
CA TRP A 322 6.94 16.74 -10.08
C TRP A 322 6.66 17.72 -11.23
#